data_AF-A0A914NSI6-F1
#
_entry.id   AF-A0A914NSI6-F1
#
_cell.length_a   1.000
_cell.length_b   1.000
_cell.length_c   1.000
_cell.angle_alpha   90.00
_cell.angle_beta   90.00
_cell.angle_gamma   90.00
#
_symmetry.space_group_name_H-M   'P 1'
#
loop_
_entity.id
_entity.type
_entity.pdbx_description
1 polymer ?
#
loop_
_entity_poly.entity_id
_entity_poly.type
_entity_poly.pdbx_seq_one_letter_code
_entity_poly.pdbx_strand_id
1 'polypeptide(L)'
;MNVTVCSQVLSFALRDFNTRHDIRKQSRAMFRNFVCTLVELYPVYRKIDKCLSACLIDPLFRCLKMLVSEDPDDRDLHCLANVIVNYGQQLSLLNNSECERLIMACRRWLCSNNIMIEEETKRLLMIAIDLWTYSWDRNLFPDCLNRFYRQLKEEEQQKATKKLNSKEFPEPEDPPQLLSDTIKNLSINKSAHCKSSSPFNKKNDVIKKLPERPSSAAIILEDENNNLKTQKCHKSSGSLMGQSVLSVYNLIDNDENKILKANLEEIEVKKEKESII
;
A
#
# COMPACT_ATOMS: atom_id res chain seq x y z
N MET A 1 14.48 -18.70 9.17
CA MET A 1 14.00 -17.85 8.05
C MET A 1 14.67 -18.34 6.77
N ASN A 2 13.99 -18.37 5.62
CA ASN A 2 14.60 -18.88 4.38
C ASN A 2 15.43 -17.76 3.72
N VAL A 3 16.76 -17.86 3.82
CA VAL A 3 17.72 -16.84 3.35
C VAL A 3 17.55 -16.55 1.85
N THR A 4 17.25 -17.57 1.04
CA THR A 4 17.00 -17.42 -0.40
C THR A 4 15.79 -16.52 -0.68
N VAL A 5 14.72 -16.67 0.09
CA VAL A 5 13.51 -15.82 -0.05
C VAL A 5 13.81 -14.37 0.32
N CYS A 6 14.56 -14.13 1.40
CA CYS A 6 14.98 -12.78 1.78
C CYS A 6 15.88 -12.14 0.73
N SER A 7 16.85 -12.89 0.19
CA SER A 7 17.71 -12.40 -0.90
C SER A 7 16.90 -12.04 -2.16
N GLN A 8 15.91 -12.85 -2.53
CA GLN A 8 15.01 -12.60 -3.66
C GLN A 8 14.11 -11.38 -3.45
N VAL A 9 13.48 -11.23 -2.27
CA VAL A 9 12.64 -10.06 -1.94
C VAL A 9 13.46 -8.77 -1.94
N LEU A 10 14.69 -8.78 -1.38
CA LEU A 10 15.59 -7.63 -1.43
C LEU A 10 15.98 -7.29 -2.88
N SER A 11 16.29 -8.29 -3.69
CA SER A 11 16.61 -8.13 -5.11
C SER A 11 15.45 -7.51 -5.90
N PHE A 12 14.20 -7.92 -5.64
CA PHE A 12 13.03 -7.32 -6.24
C PHE A 12 12.80 -5.88 -5.77
N ALA A 13 12.91 -5.60 -4.47
CA ALA A 13 12.75 -4.25 -3.94
C ALA A 13 13.79 -3.26 -4.51
N LEU A 14 15.05 -3.70 -4.67
CA LEU A 14 16.11 -2.89 -5.27
C LEU A 14 15.93 -2.72 -6.79
N ARG A 15 15.43 -3.73 -7.51
CA ARG A 15 15.08 -3.61 -8.93
C ARG A 15 13.94 -2.60 -9.13
N ASP A 16 12.90 -2.69 -8.32
CA ASP A 16 11.72 -1.82 -8.41
C ASP A 16 12.08 -0.38 -7.96
N PHE A 17 13.06 -0.21 -7.06
CA PHE A 17 13.68 1.09 -6.79
C PHE A 17 14.43 1.65 -8.02
N ASN A 18 15.14 0.81 -8.77
CA ASN A 18 15.86 1.26 -9.98
C ASN A 18 14.89 1.70 -11.10
N THR A 19 13.70 1.08 -11.20
CA THR A 19 12.64 1.44 -12.16
C THR A 19 11.56 2.36 -11.58
N ARG A 20 11.76 2.92 -10.38
CA ARG A 20 10.76 3.69 -9.60
C ARG A 20 10.05 4.81 -10.36
N HIS A 21 10.76 5.49 -11.28
CA HIS A 21 10.21 6.57 -12.11
C HIS A 21 9.18 6.04 -13.11
N ASP A 22 9.45 4.89 -13.73
CA ASP A 22 8.52 4.20 -14.61
C ASP A 22 7.32 3.67 -13.83
N ILE A 23 7.53 3.11 -12.62
CA ILE A 23 6.44 2.68 -11.73
C ILE A 23 5.53 3.87 -11.39
N ARG A 24 6.09 5.01 -10.97
CA ARG A 24 5.34 6.24 -10.66
C ARG A 24 4.56 6.77 -11.85
N LYS A 25 5.18 6.78 -13.05
CA LYS A 25 4.57 7.22 -14.31
C LYS A 25 3.44 6.30 -14.79
N GLN A 26 3.59 4.98 -14.61
CA GLN A 26 2.56 4.00 -15.00
C GLN A 26 1.42 3.93 -13.97
N SER A 27 1.73 4.02 -12.68
CA SER A 27 0.74 4.00 -11.59
C SER A 27 1.30 4.62 -10.31
N ARG A 28 0.89 5.85 -10.02
CA ARG A 28 1.16 6.53 -8.74
C ARG A 28 0.71 5.69 -7.53
N ALA A 29 -0.37 4.93 -7.67
CA ALA A 29 -0.85 3.99 -6.65
C ALA A 29 0.13 2.83 -6.40
N MET A 30 0.69 2.21 -7.44
CA MET A 30 1.73 1.18 -7.24
C MET A 30 3.01 1.78 -6.65
N PHE A 31 3.38 3.00 -7.06
CA PHE A 31 4.52 3.69 -6.46
C PHE A 31 4.32 3.94 -4.96
N ARG A 32 3.17 4.46 -4.53
CA ARG A 32 2.83 4.62 -3.10
C ARG A 32 2.90 3.31 -2.34
N ASN A 33 2.33 2.23 -2.88
CA ASN A 33 2.41 0.89 -2.27
C ASN A 33 3.86 0.41 -2.15
N PHE A 34 4.71 0.69 -3.14
CA PHE A 34 6.13 0.38 -3.10
C PHE A 34 6.86 1.20 -2.02
N VAL A 35 6.54 2.49 -1.84
CA VAL A 35 7.11 3.29 -0.74
C VAL A 35 6.73 2.71 0.62
N CYS A 36 5.46 2.34 0.84
CA CYS A 36 5.03 1.66 2.06
C CYS A 36 5.77 0.33 2.28
N THR A 37 5.91 -0.48 1.21
CA THR A 37 6.69 -1.73 1.25
C THR A 37 8.15 -1.49 1.69
N LEU A 38 8.81 -0.43 1.23
CA LEU A 38 10.18 -0.10 1.68
C LEU A 38 10.25 0.24 3.18
N VAL A 39 9.25 0.96 3.70
CA VAL A 39 9.13 1.30 5.13
C VAL A 39 8.97 0.02 5.97
N GLU A 40 8.08 -0.89 5.55
CA GLU A 40 7.78 -2.14 6.26
C GLU A 40 8.90 -3.19 6.13
N LEU A 41 9.60 -3.25 5.00
CA LEU A 41 10.73 -4.15 4.81
C LEU A 41 11.95 -3.74 5.64
N TYR A 42 12.20 -2.44 5.86
CA TYR A 42 13.37 -1.98 6.61
C TYR A 42 13.53 -2.66 8.00
N PRO A 43 12.54 -2.63 8.92
CA PRO A 43 12.67 -3.27 10.24
C PRO A 43 12.75 -4.79 10.14
N VAL A 44 12.19 -5.42 9.09
CA VAL A 44 12.34 -6.85 8.84
C VAL A 44 13.80 -7.18 8.50
N TYR A 45 14.42 -6.49 7.52
CA TYR A 45 15.83 -6.70 7.21
C TYR A 45 16.74 -6.33 8.37
N ARG A 46 16.41 -5.29 9.16
CA ARG A 46 17.20 -4.89 10.33
C ARG A 46 17.23 -5.97 11.42
N LYS A 47 16.19 -6.79 11.54
CA LYS A 47 16.16 -7.97 12.43
C LYS A 47 16.94 -9.17 11.87
N ILE A 48 17.20 -9.22 10.57
CA ILE A 48 18.00 -10.27 9.91
C ILE A 48 19.48 -9.91 9.96
N ASP A 49 19.84 -8.74 9.41
CA ASP A 49 21.21 -8.27 9.29
C ASP A 49 21.26 -6.74 9.12
N LYS A 50 22.13 -6.10 9.91
CA LYS A 50 22.27 -4.63 9.91
C LYS A 50 22.81 -4.09 8.58
N CYS A 51 23.74 -4.78 7.93
CA CYS A 51 24.35 -4.37 6.67
C CYS A 51 23.36 -4.49 5.51
N LEU A 52 22.60 -5.59 5.43
CA LEU A 52 21.52 -5.76 4.43
C LEU A 52 20.43 -4.68 4.59
N SER A 53 20.07 -4.33 5.83
CA SER A 53 19.09 -3.26 6.07
C SER A 53 19.59 -1.89 5.58
N ALA A 54 20.90 -1.64 5.60
CA ALA A 54 21.47 -0.37 5.17
C ALA A 54 21.26 -0.12 3.67
N CYS A 55 21.21 -1.17 2.85
CA CYS A 55 20.91 -1.10 1.41
C CYS A 55 19.53 -0.52 1.09
N LEU A 56 18.60 -0.50 2.06
CA LEU A 56 17.24 0.06 1.88
C LEU A 56 17.13 1.53 2.29
N ILE A 57 18.10 2.11 3.01
CA ILE A 57 17.99 3.47 3.57
C ILE A 57 17.93 4.54 2.48
N ASP A 58 18.84 4.51 1.51
CA ASP A 58 18.84 5.46 0.38
C ASP A 58 17.61 5.28 -0.54
N PRO A 59 17.21 4.05 -0.94
CA PRO A 59 15.95 3.80 -1.62
C PRO A 59 14.73 4.39 -0.91
N LEU A 60 14.61 4.13 0.40
CA LEU A 60 13.51 4.60 1.23
C LEU A 60 13.38 6.13 1.23
N PHE A 61 14.46 6.84 1.57
CA PHE A 61 14.41 8.31 1.64
C PHE A 61 14.27 8.97 0.27
N ARG A 62 14.81 8.38 -0.81
CA ARG A 62 14.57 8.89 -2.17
C ARG A 62 13.12 8.72 -2.59
N CYS A 63 12.53 7.55 -2.35
CA CYS A 63 11.12 7.31 -2.65
C CYS A 63 10.18 8.22 -1.83
N LEU A 64 10.48 8.47 -0.55
CA LEU A 64 9.72 9.43 0.27
C LEU A 64 9.81 10.87 -0.27
N LYS A 65 10.98 11.32 -0.77
CA LYS A 65 11.11 12.63 -1.43
C LYS A 65 10.26 12.76 -2.70
N MET A 66 10.17 11.70 -3.49
CA MET A 66 9.37 11.71 -4.73
C MET A 66 7.88 11.99 -4.43
N LEU A 67 7.37 11.55 -3.27
CA LEU A 67 6.01 11.87 -2.81
C LEU A 67 5.77 13.37 -2.48
N VAL A 68 6.81 14.21 -2.42
CA VAL A 68 6.69 15.64 -2.05
C VAL A 68 7.35 16.62 -3.04
N SER A 69 8.12 16.15 -4.01
CA SER A 69 8.89 17.02 -4.92
C SER A 69 8.55 16.85 -6.40
N GLU A 70 8.06 15.70 -6.83
CA GLU A 70 7.78 15.40 -8.24
C GLU A 70 6.27 15.50 -8.54
N ASP A 71 5.76 16.73 -8.61
CA ASP A 71 4.34 17.04 -8.90
C ASP A 71 3.36 16.16 -8.09
N PRO A 72 3.34 16.28 -6.74
CA PRO A 72 2.54 15.39 -5.90
C PRO A 72 1.04 15.57 -6.13
N ASP A 73 0.28 14.49 -5.91
CA ASP A 73 -1.17 14.53 -5.79
C ASP A 73 -1.53 14.48 -4.28
N ASP A 74 -2.78 14.76 -3.92
CA ASP A 74 -3.23 14.65 -2.52
C ASP A 74 -2.90 13.27 -1.92
N ARG A 75 -3.05 12.20 -2.71
CA ARG A 75 -2.83 10.82 -2.29
C ARG A 75 -1.37 10.50 -2.00
N ASP A 76 -0.41 11.16 -2.65
CA ASP A 76 1.02 11.09 -2.34
C ASP A 76 1.32 11.80 -1.01
N LEU A 77 0.74 12.98 -0.80
CA LEU A 77 0.88 13.73 0.45
C LEU A 77 0.26 12.96 1.62
N HIS A 78 -0.91 12.34 1.42
CA HIS A 78 -1.56 11.44 2.38
C HIS A 78 -0.70 10.20 2.68
N CYS A 79 -0.10 9.59 1.64
CA CYS A 79 0.77 8.44 1.81
C CYS A 79 2.00 8.79 2.67
N LEU A 80 2.67 9.89 2.35
CA LEU A 80 3.79 10.41 3.13
C LEU A 80 3.37 10.73 4.57
N ALA A 81 2.29 11.49 4.76
CA ALA A 81 1.83 11.91 6.08
C ALA A 81 1.54 10.68 6.96
N ASN A 82 0.83 9.68 6.41
CA ASN A 82 0.59 8.42 7.10
C ASN A 82 1.90 7.67 7.43
N VAL A 83 2.90 7.66 6.55
CA VAL A 83 4.22 7.08 6.86
C VAL A 83 4.91 7.84 8.00
N ILE A 84 4.90 9.17 8.00
CA ILE A 84 5.55 9.97 9.05
C ILE A 84 4.82 9.84 10.41
N VAL A 85 3.49 9.76 10.41
CA VAL A 85 2.70 9.58 11.64
C VAL A 85 2.98 8.22 12.30
N ASN A 86 3.09 7.15 11.51
CA ASN A 86 3.26 5.79 12.03
C ASN A 86 4.74 5.39 12.26
N TYR A 87 5.65 5.84 11.39
CA TYR A 87 7.05 5.40 11.38
C TYR A 87 8.07 6.54 11.57
N GLY A 88 7.64 7.79 11.74
CA GLY A 88 8.54 8.95 11.77
C GLY A 88 9.62 8.91 12.84
N GLN A 89 9.33 8.33 14.02
CA GLN A 89 10.33 8.13 15.07
C GLN A 89 11.44 7.15 14.63
N GLN A 90 11.06 6.04 13.97
CA GLN A 90 12.03 5.09 13.43
C GLN A 90 12.85 5.75 12.30
N LEU A 91 12.18 6.47 11.38
CA LEU A 91 12.84 7.17 10.28
C LEU A 91 13.83 8.25 10.77
N SER A 92 13.49 8.99 11.83
CA SER A 92 14.37 10.06 12.34
C SER A 92 15.62 9.52 13.04
N LEU A 93 15.56 8.32 13.62
CA LEU A 93 16.72 7.58 14.09
C LEU A 93 17.59 7.04 12.94
N LEU A 94 17.03 6.81 11.75
CA LEU A 94 17.80 6.40 10.56
C LEU A 94 18.49 7.59 9.88
N ASN A 95 17.76 8.69 9.67
CA ASN A 95 18.33 9.92 9.11
C ASN A 95 17.47 11.14 9.47
N ASN A 96 17.78 11.75 10.62
CA ASN A 96 17.09 12.93 11.13
C ASN A 96 17.05 14.09 10.11
N SER A 97 18.15 14.34 9.39
CA SER A 97 18.25 15.40 8.37
C SER A 97 17.34 15.19 7.15
N GLU A 98 17.01 13.94 6.84
CA GLU A 98 16.07 13.61 5.77
C GLU A 98 14.63 13.75 6.26
N CYS A 99 14.33 13.30 7.48
CA CYS A 99 13.04 13.54 8.12
C CYS A 99 12.73 15.03 8.27
N GLU A 100 13.68 15.86 8.69
CA GLU A 100 13.51 17.31 8.78
C GLU A 100 13.09 17.90 7.42
N ARG A 101 13.78 17.49 6.33
CA ARG A 101 13.45 17.92 4.96
C ARG A 101 12.05 17.47 4.52
N LEU A 102 11.61 16.27 4.91
CA LEU A 102 10.24 15.80 4.67
C LEU A 102 9.21 16.64 5.46
N ILE A 103 9.46 16.92 6.74
CA ILE A 103 8.58 17.77 7.57
C ILE A 103 8.49 19.20 7.04
N MET A 104 9.62 19.77 6.59
CA MET A 104 9.61 21.08 5.93
C MET A 104 8.87 21.06 4.59
N ALA A 105 8.83 19.92 3.90
CA ALA A 105 7.95 19.74 2.75
C ALA A 105 6.47 19.63 3.14
N CYS A 106 6.11 18.93 4.23
CA CYS A 106 4.75 18.91 4.77
C CYS A 106 4.25 20.33 5.09
N ARG A 107 5.07 21.12 5.79
CA ARG A 107 4.78 22.53 6.10
C ARG A 107 4.57 23.36 4.83
N ARG A 108 5.45 23.22 3.83
CA ARG A 108 5.31 23.91 2.53
C ARG A 108 3.99 23.56 1.84
N TRP A 109 3.60 22.29 1.83
CA TRP A 109 2.36 21.86 1.16
C TRP A 109 1.09 22.31 1.91
N LEU A 110 1.08 22.31 3.25
CA LEU A 110 -0.04 22.87 4.02
C LEU A 110 -0.25 24.37 3.77
N CYS A 111 0.83 25.14 3.59
CA CYS A 111 0.77 26.57 3.31
C CYS A 111 0.63 26.90 1.81
N SER A 112 0.56 25.90 0.93
CA SER A 112 0.50 26.08 -0.52
C SER A 112 -0.93 25.92 -1.04
N ASN A 113 -1.34 26.84 -1.92
CA ASN A 113 -2.60 26.75 -2.65
C ASN A 113 -2.46 26.04 -4.00
N ASN A 114 -1.30 25.43 -4.29
CA ASN A 114 -0.99 24.83 -5.59
C ASN A 114 -1.73 23.49 -5.83
N ILE A 115 -2.15 22.80 -4.77
CA ILE A 115 -2.86 21.51 -4.82
C ILE A 115 -4.12 21.63 -3.95
N MET A 116 -5.23 21.06 -4.43
CA MET A 116 -6.41 20.84 -3.60
C MET A 116 -6.17 19.65 -2.67
N ILE A 117 -5.68 19.94 -1.47
CA ILE A 117 -5.42 18.94 -0.42
C ILE A 117 -6.73 18.69 0.37
N GLU A 118 -7.13 17.43 0.50
CA GLU A 118 -8.29 16.97 1.26
C GLU A 118 -8.14 17.27 2.76
N GLU A 119 -9.25 17.38 3.47
CA GLU A 119 -9.24 17.68 4.92
C GLU A 119 -8.50 16.60 5.73
N GLU A 120 -8.68 15.33 5.35
CA GLU A 120 -8.00 14.19 5.96
C GLU A 120 -6.48 14.29 5.80
N THR A 121 -6.01 14.58 4.59
CA THR A 121 -4.61 14.76 4.27
C THR A 121 -4.02 15.96 5.02
N LYS A 122 -4.76 17.08 5.14
CA LYS A 122 -4.36 18.23 5.97
C LYS A 122 -4.21 17.83 7.45
N ARG A 123 -5.17 17.08 8.00
CA ARG A 123 -5.15 16.58 9.38
C ARG A 123 -3.93 15.70 9.64
N LEU A 124 -3.64 14.74 8.76
CA LEU A 124 -2.46 13.87 8.86
C LEU A 124 -1.14 14.66 8.74
N LEU A 125 -1.05 15.64 7.84
CA LEU A 125 0.13 16.51 7.72
C LEU A 125 0.35 17.36 8.98
N MET A 126 -0.71 17.86 9.62
CA MET A 126 -0.62 18.56 10.91
C MET A 126 -0.13 17.62 12.03
N ILE A 127 -0.71 16.43 12.15
CA ILE A 127 -0.28 15.41 13.14
C ILE A 127 1.21 15.08 12.95
N ALA A 128 1.67 14.92 11.70
CA ALA A 128 3.07 14.66 11.39
C ALA A 128 4.02 15.78 11.85
N ILE A 129 3.60 17.05 11.71
CA ILE A 129 4.38 18.22 12.12
C ILE A 129 4.40 18.38 13.64
N ASP A 130 3.28 18.14 14.33
CA ASP A 130 3.23 18.18 15.79
C ASP A 130 4.06 17.04 16.40
N LEU A 131 3.94 15.82 15.87
CA LEU A 131 4.78 14.69 16.27
C LEU A 131 6.27 15.01 16.09
N TRP A 132 6.70 15.57 14.95
CA TRP A 132 8.08 16.03 14.79
C TRP A 132 8.48 17.06 15.86
N THR A 133 7.62 18.06 16.10
CA THR A 133 7.89 19.17 17.03
C THR A 133 8.13 18.70 18.46
N TYR A 134 7.44 17.62 18.88
CA TYR A 134 7.59 16.99 20.20
C TYR A 134 8.39 15.68 20.15
N SER A 135 9.27 15.49 19.16
CA SER A 135 10.16 14.32 19.04
C SER A 135 9.46 12.95 19.08
N TRP A 136 8.23 12.89 18.55
CA TRP A 136 7.28 11.77 18.58
C TRP A 136 6.83 11.31 19.98
N ASP A 137 7.21 12.02 21.04
CA ASP A 137 6.74 11.74 22.39
C ASP A 137 5.42 12.48 22.68
N ARG A 138 4.31 11.72 22.74
CA ARG A 138 2.98 12.24 23.05
C ARG A 138 2.84 12.74 24.49
N ASN A 139 3.76 12.37 25.39
CA ASN A 139 3.79 12.90 26.76
C ASN A 139 4.28 14.36 26.80
N LEU A 140 5.03 14.79 25.78
CA LEU A 140 5.48 16.17 25.62
C LEU A 140 4.44 17.07 24.93
N PHE A 141 3.33 16.50 24.42
CA PHE A 141 2.25 17.28 23.81
C PHE A 141 1.54 18.14 24.87
N PRO A 142 1.34 19.44 24.62
CA PRO A 142 0.44 20.26 25.43
C PRO A 142 -0.97 19.67 25.52
N ASP A 143 -1.60 19.88 26.67
CA ASP A 143 -2.97 19.45 26.99
C ASP A 143 -4.00 19.76 25.89
N CYS A 144 -3.86 20.90 25.22
CA CYS A 144 -4.76 21.30 24.13
C CYS A 144 -4.64 20.39 22.90
N LEU A 145 -3.42 20.01 22.48
CA LEU A 145 -3.20 19.07 21.37
C LEU A 145 -3.67 17.67 21.76
N ASN A 146 -3.38 17.23 22.98
CA ASN A 146 -3.83 15.93 23.49
C ASN A 146 -5.37 15.81 23.54
N ARG A 147 -6.09 16.90 23.89
CA ARG A 147 -7.55 16.95 23.82
C ARG A 147 -8.07 16.99 22.38
N PHE A 148 -7.48 17.83 21.52
CA PHE A 148 -7.84 17.96 20.11
C PHE A 148 -7.75 16.63 19.36
N TYR A 149 -6.62 15.93 19.45
CA TYR A 149 -6.44 14.64 18.78
C TYR A 149 -7.29 13.51 19.37
N ARG A 150 -7.68 13.60 20.66
CA ARG A 150 -8.65 12.69 21.27
C ARG A 150 -10.06 12.90 20.71
N GLN A 151 -10.52 14.15 20.64
CA GLN A 151 -11.82 14.51 20.09
C GLN A 151 -11.97 14.08 18.62
N LEU A 152 -10.92 14.29 17.79
CA LEU A 152 -10.90 13.81 16.41
C LEU A 152 -11.11 12.29 16.30
N LYS A 153 -10.39 11.50 17.14
CA LYS A 153 -10.53 10.04 17.18
C LYS A 153 -11.95 9.60 17.60
N GLU A 154 -12.55 10.30 18.57
CA GLU A 154 -13.92 10.04 19.02
C GLU A 154 -14.96 10.35 17.93
N GLU A 155 -14.80 11.47 17.21
CA GLU A 155 -15.67 11.84 16.08
C GLU A 155 -15.59 10.84 14.92
N GLU A 156 -14.39 10.38 14.55
CA GLU A 156 -14.18 9.38 13.49
C GLU A 156 -14.89 8.06 13.84
N GLN A 157 -14.79 7.61 15.10
CA GLN A 157 -15.47 6.40 15.59
C GLN A 157 -17.00 6.55 15.57
N GLN A 158 -17.54 7.72 15.94
CA GLN A 158 -18.97 8.02 15.84
C GLN A 158 -19.46 8.07 14.38
N LYS A 159 -18.67 8.63 13.45
CA LYS A 159 -18.97 8.66 12.02
C LYS A 159 -18.95 7.24 11.41
N ALA A 160 -18.05 6.36 11.87
CA ALA A 160 -17.97 4.97 11.42
C ALA A 160 -19.14 4.10 11.91
N THR A 161 -19.47 4.18 13.20
CA THR A 161 -20.59 3.43 13.81
C THR A 161 -21.95 3.82 13.24
N LYS A 162 -22.22 5.12 13.02
CA LYS A 162 -23.45 5.59 12.36
C LYS A 162 -23.60 5.04 10.93
N LYS A 163 -22.50 4.87 10.17
CA LYS A 163 -22.51 4.28 8.82
C LYS A 163 -22.70 2.76 8.81
N LEU A 164 -22.43 2.05 9.91
CA LEU A 164 -22.79 0.64 10.06
C LEU A 164 -24.29 0.49 10.33
N ASN A 165 -24.84 1.29 11.24
CA ASN A 165 -26.24 1.20 11.65
C ASN A 165 -27.22 1.68 10.56
N SER A 166 -26.75 2.39 9.53
CA SER A 166 -27.57 2.79 8.37
C SER A 166 -27.56 1.76 7.23
N LYS A 167 -27.08 0.54 7.46
CA LYS A 167 -27.24 -0.61 6.54
C LYS A 167 -28.17 -1.66 7.14
N GLU A 168 -29.38 -1.23 7.42
CA GLU A 168 -30.50 -2.14 7.61
C GLU A 168 -30.77 -2.79 6.24
N PHE A 169 -30.58 -4.11 6.14
CA PHE A 169 -31.00 -4.85 4.95
C PHE A 169 -32.53 -4.83 4.95
N PRO A 170 -33.21 -4.45 3.85
CA PRO A 170 -34.63 -4.71 3.74
C PRO A 170 -34.84 -6.23 3.81
N GLU A 171 -35.77 -6.67 4.66
CA GLU A 171 -36.23 -8.06 4.65
C GLU A 171 -36.73 -8.43 3.25
N PRO A 172 -36.57 -9.70 2.82
CA PRO A 172 -37.18 -10.15 1.57
C PRO A 172 -38.70 -10.14 1.74
N GLU A 173 -39.38 -9.22 1.06
CA GLU A 173 -40.85 -9.19 1.01
C GLU A 173 -41.41 -10.52 0.48
N ASP A 174 -42.49 -11.00 1.09
CA ASP A 174 -43.16 -12.24 0.71
C ASP A 174 -43.58 -12.24 -0.77
N PRO A 175 -43.51 -13.40 -1.47
CA PRO A 175 -43.91 -13.48 -2.87
C PRO A 175 -45.42 -13.21 -3.02
N PRO A 176 -45.84 -12.28 -3.90
CA PRO A 176 -47.24 -11.89 -4.02
C PRO A 176 -48.11 -13.07 -4.52
N GLN A 177 -49.19 -13.33 -3.80
CA GLN A 177 -50.21 -14.30 -4.19
C GLN A 177 -51.28 -13.68 -5.10
N LEU A 178 -51.99 -14.56 -5.83
CA LEU A 178 -53.15 -14.30 -6.72
C LEU A 178 -52.79 -13.69 -8.09
N LEU A 179 -53.48 -13.99 -9.20
CA LEU A 179 -54.76 -14.70 -9.40
C LEU A 179 -54.70 -15.35 -10.82
N SER A 180 -54.45 -16.65 -10.97
CA SER A 180 -55.45 -17.74 -11.05
C SER A 180 -56.52 -17.68 -12.17
N ASP A 181 -56.25 -17.07 -13.34
CA ASP A 181 -57.23 -17.06 -14.46
C ASP A 181 -56.65 -17.16 -15.91
N THR A 182 -55.80 -18.14 -16.23
CA THR A 182 -55.52 -18.49 -17.66
C THR A 182 -55.11 -19.94 -17.95
N ILE A 183 -55.53 -20.93 -17.15
CA ILE A 183 -55.35 -22.35 -17.51
C ILE A 183 -56.65 -22.94 -18.05
N LYS A 184 -56.93 -22.64 -19.31
CA LYS A 184 -57.76 -23.47 -20.20
C LYS A 184 -57.21 -23.39 -21.61
N ASN A 185 -57.10 -24.58 -22.23
CA ASN A 185 -56.74 -24.90 -23.61
C ASN A 185 -55.26 -25.25 -23.86
N LEU A 186 -55.08 -26.42 -24.52
CA LEU A 186 -53.86 -26.93 -25.16
C LEU A 186 -52.70 -27.27 -24.17
N SER A 187 -52.53 -28.49 -23.66
CA SER A 187 -52.64 -29.82 -24.29
C SER A 187 -51.94 -29.93 -25.65
N ILE A 188 -50.76 -30.57 -25.67
CA ILE A 188 -50.44 -31.74 -26.53
C ILE A 188 -49.09 -32.33 -26.10
N ASN A 189 -48.95 -33.64 -26.30
CA ASN A 189 -47.83 -34.47 -25.85
C ASN A 189 -46.77 -34.70 -26.96
N LYS A 190 -45.53 -34.93 -26.52
CA LYS A 190 -44.50 -35.85 -27.10
C LYS A 190 -43.78 -35.55 -28.44
N SER A 191 -42.45 -35.72 -28.34
CA SER A 191 -41.60 -36.59 -29.21
C SER A 191 -40.85 -36.04 -30.43
N ALA A 192 -39.52 -36.00 -30.27
CA ALA A 192 -38.44 -36.51 -31.15
C ALA A 192 -38.14 -35.92 -32.57
N HIS A 193 -36.81 -35.84 -32.79
CA HIS A 193 -36.05 -36.02 -34.04
C HIS A 193 -35.88 -34.88 -35.07
N CYS A 194 -34.68 -34.91 -35.69
CA CYS A 194 -34.22 -34.24 -36.92
C CYS A 194 -33.89 -32.72 -36.79
N LYS A 195 -32.66 -32.25 -37.06
CA LYS A 195 -31.72 -32.32 -38.22
C LYS A 195 -31.85 -31.09 -39.14
N SER A 196 -30.72 -30.62 -39.69
CA SER A 196 -30.56 -29.56 -40.71
C SER A 196 -30.92 -28.12 -40.24
N SER A 197 -30.35 -27.03 -40.76
CA SER A 197 -29.14 -26.82 -41.60
C SER A 197 -28.77 -25.32 -41.60
N SER A 198 -27.48 -25.00 -41.79
CA SER A 198 -27.00 -23.65 -42.17
C SER A 198 -27.66 -23.20 -43.49
N PRO A 199 -27.99 -21.91 -43.73
CA PRO A 199 -26.95 -20.97 -44.20
C PRO A 199 -27.16 -19.47 -43.90
N PHE A 200 -26.12 -18.76 -43.44
CA PHE A 200 -25.90 -17.36 -43.86
C PHE A 200 -24.40 -17.06 -43.99
N ASN A 201 -24.01 -16.66 -45.20
CA ASN A 201 -22.64 -16.26 -45.55
C ASN A 201 -22.74 -15.03 -46.45
N LYS A 202 -22.16 -13.90 -46.03
CA LYS A 202 -21.87 -12.74 -46.87
C LYS A 202 -20.78 -11.85 -46.23
N LYS A 203 -19.63 -11.83 -46.90
CA LYS A 203 -18.70 -10.69 -47.12
C LYS A 203 -19.30 -9.32 -46.74
N ASN A 204 -18.60 -8.33 -46.16
CA ASN A 204 -17.16 -8.09 -45.93
C ASN A 204 -17.04 -7.04 -44.77
N ASP A 205 -15.94 -6.39 -44.36
CA ASP A 205 -14.57 -6.22 -44.89
C ASP A 205 -13.54 -5.83 -43.78
N VAL A 206 -12.28 -5.56 -44.17
CA VAL A 206 -11.21 -4.76 -43.50
C VAL A 206 -11.26 -4.62 -41.97
N ILE A 207 -10.46 -5.44 -41.27
CA ILE A 207 -9.85 -5.05 -39.99
C ILE A 207 -8.33 -5.24 -40.07
N LYS A 208 -7.60 -4.23 -39.60
CA LYS A 208 -6.13 -4.12 -39.67
C LYS A 208 -5.47 -5.25 -38.87
N LYS A 209 -4.45 -5.90 -39.45
CA LYS A 209 -3.54 -6.79 -38.71
C LYS A 209 -2.94 -6.01 -37.53
N LEU A 210 -3.13 -6.52 -36.30
CA LEU A 210 -2.22 -6.16 -35.21
C LEU A 210 -0.84 -6.75 -35.51
N PRO A 211 0.26 -6.04 -35.20
CA PRO A 211 1.59 -6.62 -35.30
C PRO A 211 1.74 -7.77 -34.31
N GLU A 212 2.30 -8.87 -34.79
CA GLU A 212 2.67 -10.02 -33.98
C GLU A 212 3.71 -9.60 -32.93
N ARG A 213 3.57 -10.10 -31.70
CA ARG A 213 4.65 -9.94 -30.70
C ARG A 213 5.86 -10.72 -31.19
N PRO A 214 7.06 -10.12 -31.29
CA PRO A 214 8.27 -10.89 -31.57
C PRO A 214 8.48 -11.91 -30.45
N SER A 215 8.43 -13.18 -30.83
CA SER A 215 8.92 -14.27 -29.99
C SER A 215 10.43 -14.13 -29.84
N SER A 216 10.91 -14.28 -28.61
CA SER A 216 12.27 -14.74 -28.28
C SER A 216 13.44 -14.00 -28.95
N ALA A 217 13.93 -12.95 -28.29
CA ALA A 217 15.34 -12.58 -28.43
C ALA A 217 16.16 -13.55 -27.55
N ALA A 218 16.98 -14.38 -28.18
CA ALA A 218 17.84 -15.32 -27.48
C ALA A 218 18.97 -14.59 -26.74
N ILE A 219 19.23 -14.99 -25.49
CA ILE A 219 20.55 -14.81 -24.89
C ILE A 219 21.26 -16.15 -25.05
N ILE A 220 22.34 -16.16 -25.83
CA ILE A 220 23.25 -17.29 -25.89
C ILE A 220 24.09 -17.24 -24.61
N LEU A 221 23.86 -18.22 -23.73
CA LEU A 221 24.85 -18.66 -22.77
C LEU A 221 25.05 -20.15 -23.02
N GLU A 222 26.31 -20.53 -23.23
CA GLU A 222 26.70 -21.93 -23.26
C GLU A 222 26.66 -22.47 -21.83
N ASP A 223 25.73 -23.39 -21.57
CA ASP A 223 25.66 -24.17 -20.34
C ASP A 223 26.00 -25.62 -20.69
N GLU A 224 27.11 -26.14 -20.17
CA GLU A 224 27.32 -27.58 -20.10
C GLU A 224 26.56 -28.17 -18.91
N ASN A 225 25.85 -29.29 -19.15
CA ASN A 225 25.17 -30.16 -18.20
C ASN A 225 23.75 -29.81 -17.70
N ASN A 226 22.78 -30.19 -18.53
CA ASN A 226 21.79 -31.24 -18.19
C ASN A 226 21.11 -31.19 -16.79
N ASN A 227 19.89 -30.64 -16.71
CA ASN A 227 18.69 -31.49 -16.89
C ASN A 227 17.37 -30.71 -16.84
N LEU A 228 16.44 -31.07 -17.73
CA LEU A 228 15.14 -30.43 -17.86
C LEU A 228 14.06 -31.14 -17.02
N LYS A 229 13.40 -30.42 -16.11
CA LYS A 229 12.07 -30.80 -15.60
C LYS A 229 11.15 -29.59 -15.54
N THR A 230 10.19 -29.54 -16.48
CA THR A 230 9.12 -28.55 -16.52
C THR A 230 7.97 -28.97 -15.61
N GLN A 231 7.47 -28.04 -14.78
CA GLN A 231 6.25 -28.25 -14.00
C GLN A 231 5.30 -27.06 -14.21
N LYS A 232 4.08 -27.35 -14.65
CA LYS A 232 3.02 -26.34 -14.84
C LYS A 232 2.57 -25.84 -13.46
N CYS A 233 2.38 -24.53 -13.30
CA CYS A 233 1.74 -23.97 -12.12
C CYS A 233 0.50 -23.15 -12.52
N HIS A 234 -0.55 -23.24 -11.70
CA HIS A 234 -1.88 -22.71 -12.00
C HIS A 234 -1.97 -21.19 -11.79
N LYS A 235 -2.88 -20.56 -12.54
CA LYS A 235 -3.36 -19.21 -12.22
C LYS A 235 -4.28 -19.27 -10.99
N SER A 236 -4.00 -18.45 -9.99
CA SER A 236 -5.00 -18.03 -9.00
C SER A 236 -4.90 -16.52 -8.77
N SER A 237 -5.83 -15.79 -9.38
CA SER A 237 -6.03 -14.36 -9.14
C SER A 237 -6.78 -14.16 -7.83
N GLY A 238 -6.12 -13.59 -6.82
CA GLY A 238 -6.72 -13.24 -5.53
C GLY A 238 -6.60 -11.74 -5.27
N SER A 239 -7.69 -11.00 -5.49
CA SER A 239 -7.80 -9.58 -5.12
C SER A 239 -8.20 -9.46 -3.65
N LEU A 240 -7.37 -8.81 -2.83
CA LEU A 240 -7.69 -8.46 -1.44
C LEU A 240 -7.12 -7.07 -1.11
N MET A 241 -7.83 -6.03 -1.58
CA MET A 241 -7.70 -4.66 -1.09
C MET A 241 -9.02 -4.29 -0.41
N GLY A 242 -9.02 -4.26 0.91
CA GLY A 242 -10.24 -4.13 1.71
C GLY A 242 -9.99 -4.28 3.21
N GLN A 243 -8.99 -3.58 3.74
CA GLN A 243 -8.83 -3.44 5.20
C GLN A 243 -9.23 -2.03 5.64
N SER A 244 -9.97 -1.99 6.75
CA SER A 244 -10.62 -0.81 7.30
C SER A 244 -9.63 0.13 7.99
N VAL A 245 -9.95 1.43 8.00
CA VAL A 245 -9.19 2.52 8.64
C VAL A 245 -8.93 2.28 10.14
N LEU A 246 -9.67 1.37 10.78
CA LEU A 246 -9.49 1.03 12.20
C LEU A 246 -8.11 0.44 12.58
N SER A 247 -7.30 -0.07 11.64
CA SER A 247 -6.00 -0.67 12.00
C SER A 247 -4.91 0.35 12.34
N VAL A 248 -5.05 1.61 11.89
CA VAL A 248 -3.99 2.63 11.98
C VAL A 248 -3.75 3.13 13.42
N TYR A 249 -4.73 2.99 14.31
CA TYR A 249 -4.68 3.62 15.65
C TYR A 249 -4.47 2.66 16.83
N ASN A 250 -4.19 1.38 16.60
CA ASN A 250 -4.19 0.33 17.63
C ASN A 250 -2.88 -0.50 17.74
N LEU A 251 -1.80 -0.13 17.05
CA LEU A 251 -0.56 -0.93 16.98
C LEU A 251 0.69 -0.32 17.65
N ILE A 252 0.58 0.87 18.25
CA ILE A 252 1.69 1.51 18.98
C ILE A 252 1.35 1.55 20.47
N ASP A 253 1.33 0.39 21.11
CA ASP A 253 1.44 0.28 22.58
C ASP A 253 1.97 -1.11 22.99
N ASN A 254 3.28 -1.15 23.31
CA ASN A 254 3.95 -1.90 24.40
C ASN A 254 5.28 -2.61 24.04
N ASP A 255 5.44 -3.24 22.87
CA ASP A 255 6.65 -4.07 22.63
C ASP A 255 7.79 -3.39 21.84
N GLU A 256 7.52 -2.47 20.90
CA GLU A 256 8.62 -1.78 20.18
C GLU A 256 9.43 -0.85 21.09
N ASN A 257 8.82 -0.29 22.13
CA ASN A 257 9.49 0.55 23.12
C ASN A 257 10.60 -0.18 23.91
N LYS A 258 10.52 -1.51 24.07
CA LYS A 258 11.61 -2.29 24.69
C LYS A 258 12.83 -2.40 23.78
N ILE A 259 12.59 -2.60 22.48
CA ILE A 259 13.67 -2.70 21.48
C ILE A 259 14.33 -1.32 21.29
N LEU A 260 13.55 -0.23 21.28
CA LEU A 260 14.09 1.13 21.20
C LEU A 260 14.90 1.52 22.44
N LYS A 261 14.46 1.18 23.66
CA LYS A 261 15.26 1.39 24.89
C LYS A 261 16.59 0.66 24.87
N ALA A 262 16.61 -0.62 24.48
CA ALA A 262 17.85 -1.40 24.39
C ALA A 262 18.86 -0.80 23.38
N ASN A 263 18.39 -0.20 22.29
CA ASN A 263 19.26 0.49 21.33
C ASN A 263 19.77 1.85 21.84
N LEU A 264 19.03 2.55 22.72
CA LEU A 264 19.47 3.80 23.33
C LEU A 264 20.60 3.56 24.35
N GLU A 265 20.45 2.56 25.22
CA GLU A 265 21.47 2.19 26.21
C GLU A 265 22.80 1.78 25.54
N GLU A 266 22.77 1.03 24.42
CA GLU A 266 23.99 0.70 23.65
C GLU A 266 24.69 1.92 23.00
N ILE A 267 23.94 2.99 22.71
CA ILE A 267 24.48 4.20 22.08
C ILE A 267 25.10 5.14 23.13
N GLU A 268 24.50 5.26 24.31
CA GLU A 268 25.07 6.05 25.41
C GLU A 268 26.36 5.39 25.96
N VAL A 269 26.38 4.07 26.15
CA VAL A 269 27.57 3.32 26.58
C VAL A 269 28.74 3.43 25.58
N LYS A 270 28.47 3.68 24.30
CA LYS A 270 29.53 3.97 23.31
C LYS A 270 30.06 5.39 23.41
N LYS A 271 29.18 6.38 23.61
CA LYS A 271 29.60 7.79 23.78
C LYS A 271 30.45 8.00 25.04
N GLU A 272 30.13 7.34 26.16
CA GLU A 272 30.99 7.41 27.35
C GLU A 272 32.38 6.82 27.09
N LYS A 273 32.47 5.69 26.38
CA LYS A 273 33.77 5.04 26.08
C LYS A 273 34.64 5.83 25.10
N GLU A 274 34.03 6.56 24.18
CA GLU A 274 34.74 7.47 23.26
C GLU A 274 35.16 8.79 23.92
N SER A 275 34.62 9.11 25.11
CA SER A 275 34.97 10.33 25.86
C SER A 275 36.01 10.11 26.97
N ILE A 276 36.61 8.92 27.07
CA ILE A 276 37.60 8.52 28.09
C ILE A 276 38.99 8.25 27.46
N ILE A 277 39.18 8.60 26.17
CA ILE A 277 40.44 8.45 25.42
C ILE A 277 40.98 9.84 25.02
#